data_AF-A0A8J7XUQ5-F1
#
_entry.id   AF-A0A8J7XUQ5-F1
#
_cell.length_a   1.000
_cell.length_b   1.000
_cell.length_c   1.000
_cell.angle_alpha   90.00
_cell.angle_beta   90.00
_cell.angle_gamma   90.00
#
_symmetry.space_group_name_H-M   'P 1'
#
loop_
_entity.id
_entity.type
_entity.pdbx_description
1 polymer ?
#
loop_
_entity_poly.entity_id
_entity_poly.type
_entity_poly.pdbx_seq_one_letter_code
_entity_poly.pdbx_strand_id
1 'polypeptide(L)'
;MEIKKRHDMKSSQIKALKKRIIEELGEEFSSLLKGNRYEICTTDADINLILVDGNPVFLEKKVVFPTLKAFLSTDCRTLKRHVTVDMGAVPYVTNGADVMRPGIVDIDESVEAGDFVVITEERHGKPLAIGEALYSSKKIKKMDQGKVIVNIHYVGDKMWNLEI
;
A
#
# COMPACT_ATOMS: atom_id res chain seq x y z
N MET A 1 -4.31 3.65 -14.05
CA MET A 1 -2.90 4.00 -13.79
C MET A 1 -2.05 3.60 -14.99
N GLU A 2 -1.28 4.55 -15.50
CA GLU A 2 -0.35 4.45 -16.62
C GLU A 2 0.96 5.19 -16.28
N ILE A 3 2.10 4.67 -16.75
CA ILE A 3 3.41 5.27 -16.49
C ILE A 3 3.67 6.40 -17.49
N LYS A 4 3.97 7.59 -16.97
CA LYS A 4 4.30 8.78 -17.79
C LYS A 4 5.80 8.96 -18.02
N LYS A 5 6.62 8.71 -17.01
CA LYS A 5 8.08 8.84 -17.07
C LYS A 5 8.72 7.78 -16.19
N ARG A 6 9.90 7.33 -16.61
CA ARG A 6 10.75 6.36 -15.91
C ARG A 6 12.18 6.87 -15.95
N HIS A 7 12.87 6.87 -14.80
CA HIS A 7 14.27 7.21 -14.74
C HIS A 7 15.00 6.45 -13.62
N ASP A 8 16.29 6.23 -13.82
CA ASP A 8 17.15 5.62 -12.80
C ASP A 8 17.33 6.57 -11.60
N MET A 9 17.35 5.99 -10.42
CA MET A 9 17.57 6.71 -9.17
C MET A 9 19.07 6.87 -8.90
N LYS A 10 19.48 8.07 -8.48
CA LYS A 10 20.85 8.32 -8.02
C LYS A 10 21.09 7.65 -6.67
N SER A 11 22.35 7.31 -6.37
CA SER A 11 22.75 6.72 -5.10
C SER A 11 22.32 7.52 -3.86
N SER A 12 22.29 8.85 -3.96
CA SER A 12 21.79 9.72 -2.89
C SER A 12 20.28 9.56 -2.66
N GLN A 13 19.49 9.39 -3.72
CA GLN A 13 18.05 9.16 -3.63
C GLN A 13 17.76 7.79 -2.99
N ILE A 14 18.50 6.75 -3.40
CA ILE A 14 18.37 5.40 -2.84
C ILE A 14 18.67 5.39 -1.34
N LYS A 15 19.74 6.08 -0.91
CA LYS A 15 20.09 6.21 0.52
C LYS A 15 19.02 6.94 1.32
N ALA A 16 18.45 8.02 0.77
CA ALA A 16 17.36 8.75 1.40
C ALA A 16 16.07 7.92 1.50
N LEU A 17 15.73 7.17 0.43
CA LEU A 17 14.60 6.26 0.42
C LEU A 17 14.74 5.17 1.48
N LYS A 18 15.90 4.52 1.57
CA LYS A 18 16.16 3.49 2.59
C LYS A 18 15.96 4.03 4.01
N LYS A 19 16.44 5.25 4.28
CA LYS A 19 16.25 5.91 5.58
C LYS A 19 14.76 6.11 5.88
N ARG A 20 13.99 6.65 4.92
CA ARG A 20 12.54 6.86 5.06
C ARG A 20 11.78 5.56 5.30
N ILE A 21 12.11 4.48 4.60
CA ILE A 21 11.49 3.16 4.82
C ILE A 21 11.69 2.70 6.26
N ILE A 22 12.91 2.80 6.78
CA ILE A 22 13.21 2.39 8.16
C ILE A 22 12.44 3.25 9.17
N GLU A 23 12.39 4.56 8.96
CA GLU A 23 11.71 5.52 9.85
C GLU A 23 10.17 5.39 9.81
N GLU A 24 9.59 5.21 8.62
CA GLU A 24 8.13 5.20 8.42
C GLU A 24 7.51 3.81 8.57
N LEU A 25 8.22 2.74 8.21
CA LEU A 25 7.67 1.38 8.08
C LEU A 25 8.38 0.35 8.95
N GLY A 26 9.67 0.54 9.24
CA GLY A 26 10.49 -0.41 9.98
C GLY A 26 11.62 -1.00 9.15
N GLU A 27 12.61 -1.58 9.85
CA GLU A 27 13.83 -2.10 9.22
C GLU A 27 13.57 -3.34 8.35
N GLU A 28 12.55 -4.12 8.67
CA GLU A 28 12.12 -5.33 7.94
C GLU A 28 11.82 -5.03 6.45
N PHE A 29 11.23 -3.87 6.16
CA PHE A 29 10.89 -3.46 4.81
C PHE A 29 12.10 -2.97 4.00
N SER A 30 13.22 -2.64 4.66
CA SER A 30 14.44 -2.22 3.95
C SER A 30 15.02 -3.34 3.07
N SER A 31 14.68 -4.60 3.37
CA SER A 31 15.08 -5.76 2.59
C SER A 31 14.46 -5.80 1.18
N LEU A 32 13.33 -5.11 0.96
CA LEU A 32 12.70 -4.97 -0.35
C LEU A 32 13.52 -4.13 -1.33
N LEU A 33 14.51 -3.36 -0.83
CA LEU A 33 15.47 -2.63 -1.66
C LEU A 33 16.69 -3.47 -2.08
N LYS A 34 16.69 -4.79 -1.86
CA LYS A 34 17.77 -5.67 -2.36
C LYS A 34 17.67 -5.80 -3.88
N GLY A 35 18.65 -5.25 -4.59
CA GLY A 35 18.77 -5.33 -6.04
C GLY A 35 19.92 -4.48 -6.55
N ASN A 36 20.05 -4.36 -7.87
CA ASN A 36 21.17 -3.66 -8.50
C ASN A 36 20.75 -2.39 -9.24
N ARG A 37 19.53 -2.37 -9.78
CA ARG A 37 18.96 -1.24 -10.51
C ARG A 37 17.73 -0.71 -9.80
N TYR A 38 17.69 0.60 -9.63
CA TYR A 38 16.62 1.31 -8.93
C TYR A 38 16.05 2.38 -9.84
N GLU A 39 14.74 2.38 -10.00
CA GLU A 39 14.07 3.29 -10.92
C GLU A 39 12.84 3.86 -10.24
N ILE A 40 12.48 5.09 -10.60
CA ILE A 40 11.23 5.70 -10.20
C ILE A 40 10.38 5.97 -11.45
N CYS A 41 9.13 5.52 -11.39
CA CYS A 41 8.13 5.72 -12.42
C CYS A 41 7.07 6.70 -11.91
N THR A 42 6.94 7.84 -12.58
CA THR A 42 5.82 8.76 -12.31
C THR A 42 4.61 8.29 -13.09
N THR A 43 3.44 8.23 -12.44
CA THR A 43 2.21 7.76 -13.07
C THR A 43 1.28 8.90 -13.48
N ASP A 44 0.19 8.58 -14.14
CA ASP A 44 -0.94 9.47 -14.39
C ASP A 44 -1.78 9.78 -13.14
N ALA A 45 -1.64 8.96 -12.09
CA ALA A 45 -2.16 9.22 -10.76
C ALA A 45 -1.15 9.99 -9.91
N ASP A 46 -1.62 10.53 -8.77
CA ASP A 46 -0.76 11.21 -7.77
C ASP A 46 0.03 10.19 -6.92
N ILE A 47 0.66 9.22 -7.59
CA ILE A 47 1.44 8.12 -7.00
C ILE A 47 2.61 7.79 -7.93
N ASN A 48 3.80 7.67 -7.36
CA ASN A 48 4.98 7.16 -8.03
C ASN A 48 5.21 5.69 -7.65
N LEU A 49 5.82 4.94 -8.55
CA LEU A 49 6.31 3.59 -8.28
C LEU A 49 7.83 3.61 -8.17
N ILE A 50 8.36 2.92 -7.18
CA ILE A 50 9.79 2.62 -7.09
C ILE A 50 9.97 1.16 -7.49
N LEU A 51 10.86 0.96 -8.47
CA LEU A 51 11.18 -0.34 -9.02
C LEU A 51 12.58 -0.75 -8.56
N VAL A 52 12.74 -2.04 -8.28
CA VAL A 52 14.03 -2.70 -8.03
C VAL A 52 14.16 -3.84 -9.02
N ASP A 53 15.20 -3.79 -9.85
CA ASP A 53 15.44 -4.75 -10.93
C ASP A 53 14.19 -5.00 -11.80
N GLY A 54 13.49 -3.92 -12.17
CA GLY A 54 12.26 -3.95 -12.99
C GLY A 54 10.97 -4.24 -12.21
N ASN A 55 11.05 -4.67 -10.95
CA ASN A 55 9.87 -5.04 -10.15
C ASN A 55 9.37 -3.87 -9.30
N PRO A 56 8.07 -3.50 -9.34
CA PRO A 56 7.53 -2.45 -8.48
C PRO A 56 7.48 -2.93 -7.03
N VAL A 57 8.27 -2.28 -6.17
CA VAL A 57 8.44 -2.67 -4.76
C VAL A 57 7.80 -1.67 -3.78
N PHE A 58 7.76 -0.38 -4.12
CA PHE A 58 7.13 0.64 -3.28
C PHE A 58 6.25 1.59 -4.09
N LEU A 59 5.22 2.09 -3.41
CA LEU A 59 4.38 3.21 -3.76
C LEU A 59 4.91 4.45 -3.03
N GLU A 60 4.94 5.59 -3.72
CA GLU A 60 5.33 6.85 -3.12
C GLU A 60 4.36 7.97 -3.48
N LYS A 61 3.89 8.68 -2.46
CA LYS A 61 3.21 9.98 -2.59
C LYS A 61 3.82 10.93 -1.56
N LYS A 62 3.07 11.27 -0.50
CA LYS A 62 3.61 11.97 0.68
C LYS A 62 4.38 11.02 1.59
N VAL A 63 3.98 9.76 1.61
CA VAL A 63 4.58 8.66 2.37
C VAL A 63 5.02 7.56 1.40
N VAL A 64 5.93 6.70 1.86
CA VAL A 64 6.33 5.48 1.13
C VAL A 64 5.64 4.27 1.73
N PHE A 65 5.19 3.34 0.88
CA PHE A 65 4.59 2.08 1.33
C PHE A 65 4.90 0.93 0.37
N PRO A 66 5.06 -0.32 0.83
CA PRO A 66 5.32 -1.44 -0.06
C PRO A 66 4.15 -1.70 -1.01
N THR A 67 4.44 -2.26 -2.18
CA THR A 67 3.40 -2.77 -3.08
C THR A 67 2.75 -4.03 -2.51
N LEU A 68 1.59 -4.41 -3.05
CA LEU A 68 0.78 -5.50 -2.49
C LEU A 68 1.52 -6.85 -2.48
N LYS A 69 2.38 -7.09 -3.47
CA LYS A 69 3.17 -8.33 -3.58
C LYS A 69 4.11 -8.54 -2.38
N ALA A 70 4.56 -7.46 -1.73
CA ALA A 70 5.43 -7.54 -0.55
C ALA A 70 4.75 -8.20 0.66
N PHE A 71 3.42 -8.26 0.67
CA PHE A 71 2.62 -8.73 1.80
C PHE A 71 2.15 -10.19 1.66
N LEU A 72 2.39 -10.85 0.52
CA LEU A 72 1.80 -12.17 0.22
C LEU A 72 2.30 -13.31 1.13
N SER A 73 3.50 -13.16 1.70
CA SER A 73 4.12 -14.15 2.58
C SER A 73 4.06 -13.77 4.06
N THR A 74 3.27 -12.75 4.42
CA THR A 74 3.27 -12.15 5.77
C THR A 74 1.83 -12.06 6.29
N ASP A 75 1.60 -12.44 7.55
CA ASP A 75 0.33 -12.14 8.22
C ASP A 75 0.27 -10.64 8.57
N CYS A 76 -0.43 -9.88 7.73
CA CYS A 76 -0.44 -8.43 7.81
C CYS A 76 -1.26 -7.88 8.97
N ARG A 77 -2.09 -8.70 9.62
CA ARG A 77 -2.95 -8.26 10.73
C ARG A 77 -2.16 -7.85 11.98
N THR A 78 -0.88 -8.22 12.04
CA THR A 78 0.03 -7.81 13.13
C THR A 78 0.89 -6.59 12.78
N LEU A 79 0.82 -6.13 11.52
CA LEU A 79 1.61 -5.00 11.05
C LEU A 79 0.93 -3.68 11.40
N LYS A 80 1.75 -2.64 11.52
CA LYS A 80 1.26 -1.26 11.51
C LYS A 80 0.59 -0.98 10.17
N ARG A 81 -0.38 -0.06 10.16
CA ARG A 81 -1.09 0.36 8.96
C ARG A 81 -1.83 -0.78 8.24
N HIS A 82 -2.35 -1.75 8.99
CA HIS A 82 -3.27 -2.75 8.46
C HIS A 82 -4.73 -2.32 8.65
N VAL A 83 -5.58 -2.79 7.74
CA VAL A 83 -7.05 -2.69 7.84
C VAL A 83 -7.62 -4.05 7.44
N THR A 84 -8.47 -4.62 8.28
CA THR A 84 -9.15 -5.88 7.99
C THR A 84 -10.61 -5.61 7.62
N VAL A 85 -11.05 -6.19 6.51
CA VAL A 85 -12.44 -6.12 6.05
C VAL A 85 -13.16 -7.46 6.20
N ASP A 86 -14.48 -7.38 6.33
CA ASP A 86 -15.34 -8.56 6.33
C ASP A 86 -15.35 -9.26 4.96
N MET A 87 -15.82 -10.52 4.95
CA MET A 87 -15.91 -11.31 3.72
C MET A 87 -16.87 -10.73 2.66
N GLY A 88 -17.85 -9.91 3.06
CA GLY A 88 -18.80 -9.27 2.15
C GLY A 88 -18.18 -8.13 1.34
N ALA A 89 -17.17 -7.46 1.89
CA ALA A 89 -16.42 -6.39 1.22
C ALA A 89 -15.41 -6.92 0.19
N VAL A 90 -14.89 -8.14 0.37
CA VAL A 90 -13.84 -8.74 -0.46
C VAL A 90 -14.08 -8.60 -1.98
N PRO A 91 -15.21 -9.05 -2.56
CA PRO A 91 -15.40 -8.99 -4.02
C PRO A 91 -15.41 -7.56 -4.57
N TYR A 92 -15.72 -6.56 -3.74
CA TYR A 92 -15.69 -5.17 -4.15
C TYR A 92 -14.27 -4.61 -4.09
N VAL A 93 -13.54 -4.87 -3.01
CA VAL A 93 -12.16 -4.39 -2.83
C VAL A 93 -11.23 -4.96 -3.90
N THR A 94 -11.35 -6.25 -4.21
CA THR A 94 -10.56 -6.89 -5.27
C THR A 94 -10.99 -6.51 -6.69
N ASN A 95 -12.06 -5.73 -6.83
CA ASN A 95 -12.49 -5.13 -8.10
C ASN A 95 -12.21 -3.62 -8.14
N GLY A 96 -11.39 -3.11 -7.21
CA GLY A 96 -10.96 -1.71 -7.19
C GLY A 96 -11.93 -0.75 -6.53
N ALA A 97 -12.96 -1.24 -5.83
CA ALA A 97 -13.83 -0.36 -5.06
C ALA A 97 -13.11 0.18 -3.82
N ASP A 98 -13.50 1.40 -3.42
CA ASP A 98 -13.09 2.00 -2.16
C ASP A 98 -13.67 1.25 -0.95
N VAL A 99 -13.01 1.32 0.20
CA VAL A 99 -13.50 0.68 1.42
C VAL A 99 -14.45 1.62 2.14
N MET A 100 -15.64 1.09 2.42
CA MET A 100 -16.68 1.75 3.20
C MET A 100 -16.56 1.34 4.66
N ARG A 101 -16.87 2.27 5.58
CA ARG A 101 -16.76 2.04 7.02
C ARG A 101 -17.44 0.76 7.52
N PRO A 102 -18.67 0.39 7.08
CA PRO A 102 -19.34 -0.81 7.57
C PRO A 102 -18.57 -2.11 7.30
N GLY A 103 -17.75 -2.13 6.25
CA GLY A 103 -16.98 -3.31 5.87
C GLY A 103 -15.69 -3.51 6.65
N ILE A 104 -15.27 -2.55 7.49
CA ILE A 104 -14.06 -2.66 8.31
C ILE A 104 -14.38 -3.34 9.63
N VAL A 105 -13.72 -4.48 9.89
CA VAL A 105 -13.83 -5.25 11.14
C VAL A 105 -12.67 -5.02 12.10
N ASP A 106 -11.49 -4.66 11.57
CA ASP A 106 -10.32 -4.31 12.38
C ASP A 106 -9.45 -3.25 11.68
N ILE A 107 -8.73 -2.46 12.47
CA ILE A 107 -7.84 -1.41 11.98
C ILE A 107 -6.76 -1.12 13.01
N ASP A 108 -5.51 -1.06 12.54
CA ASP A 108 -4.37 -0.63 13.35
C ASP A 108 -4.59 0.77 13.93
N GLU A 109 -4.28 0.91 15.23
CA GLU A 109 -4.57 2.15 15.96
C GLU A 109 -3.67 3.31 15.52
N SER A 110 -2.52 3.02 14.91
CA SER A 110 -1.57 4.04 14.47
C SER A 110 -1.91 4.67 13.11
N VAL A 111 -2.93 4.18 12.41
CA VAL A 111 -3.36 4.74 11.12
C VAL A 111 -3.82 6.18 11.27
N GLU A 112 -3.20 7.08 10.51
CA GLU A 112 -3.57 8.48 10.39
C GLU A 112 -4.11 8.81 8.98
N ALA A 113 -4.77 9.96 8.85
CA ALA A 113 -5.29 10.40 7.55
C ALA A 113 -4.15 10.66 6.56
N GLY A 114 -4.27 10.11 5.36
CA GLY A 114 -3.26 10.16 4.30
C GLY A 114 -2.22 9.03 4.36
N ASP A 115 -2.28 8.16 5.38
CA ASP A 115 -1.45 6.96 5.41
C ASP A 115 -1.88 5.97 4.32
N PHE A 116 -0.90 5.31 3.72
CA PHE A 116 -1.16 4.09 2.99
C PHE A 116 -1.34 2.92 3.96
N VAL A 117 -2.33 2.07 3.66
CA VAL A 117 -2.69 0.90 4.46
C VAL A 117 -2.78 -0.35 3.59
N VAL A 118 -2.39 -1.50 4.16
CA VAL A 118 -2.67 -2.80 3.57
C VAL A 118 -4.05 -3.28 4.03
N ILE A 119 -4.88 -3.68 3.07
CA ILE A 119 -6.24 -4.16 3.30
C ILE A 119 -6.23 -5.69 3.23
N THR A 120 -6.69 -6.36 4.28
CA THR A 120 -6.77 -7.82 4.38
C THR A 120 -8.20 -8.31 4.60
N GLU A 121 -8.48 -9.57 4.30
CA GLU A 121 -9.73 -10.23 4.72
C GLU A 121 -9.64 -10.90 6.09
N GLU A 122 -10.77 -11.00 6.79
CA GLU A 122 -10.85 -11.47 8.17
C GLU A 122 -10.58 -12.97 8.39
N ARG A 123 -10.85 -13.82 7.39
CA ARG A 123 -10.86 -15.28 7.55
C ARG A 123 -9.46 -15.88 7.52
N HIS A 124 -8.60 -15.43 6.62
CA HIS A 124 -7.23 -15.94 6.47
C HIS A 124 -6.16 -14.84 6.57
N GLY A 125 -6.52 -13.56 6.70
CA GLY A 125 -5.57 -12.46 6.73
C GLY A 125 -4.90 -12.18 5.37
N LYS A 126 -5.47 -12.65 4.26
CA LYS A 126 -4.87 -12.48 2.94
C LYS A 126 -4.92 -11.01 2.51
N PRO A 127 -3.81 -10.44 1.99
CA PRO A 127 -3.80 -9.08 1.47
C PRO A 127 -4.58 -9.00 0.16
N LEU A 128 -5.46 -7.99 0.08
CA LEU A 128 -6.38 -7.76 -1.05
C LEU A 128 -6.00 -6.51 -1.84
N ALA A 129 -5.61 -5.46 -1.12
CA ALA A 129 -5.35 -4.15 -1.70
C ALA A 129 -4.44 -3.29 -0.81
N ILE A 130 -3.91 -2.23 -1.40
CA ILE A 130 -3.35 -1.05 -0.74
C ILE A 130 -4.33 0.09 -0.98
N GLY A 131 -4.57 0.88 0.07
CA GLY A 131 -5.40 2.09 -0.03
C GLY A 131 -4.83 3.26 0.76
N GLU A 132 -5.41 4.44 0.57
CA GLU A 132 -5.10 5.67 1.33
C GLU A 132 -6.24 5.95 2.32
N ALA A 133 -5.91 6.01 3.61
CA ALA A 133 -6.88 6.30 4.67
C ALA A 133 -7.33 7.75 4.58
N LEU A 134 -8.65 7.99 4.52
CA LEU A 134 -9.21 9.35 4.49
C LEU A 134 -9.28 10.00 5.88
N TYR A 135 -9.26 9.17 6.92
CA TYR A 135 -9.40 9.57 8.31
C TYR A 135 -8.49 8.70 9.19
N SER A 136 -8.17 9.18 10.40
CA SER A 136 -7.44 8.37 11.38
C SER A 136 -8.27 7.21 11.92
N SER A 137 -7.61 6.18 12.42
CA SER A 137 -8.22 5.00 13.04
C SER A 137 -9.27 5.39 14.09
N LYS A 138 -8.94 6.36 14.96
CA LYS A 138 -9.82 6.89 16.02
C LYS A 138 -11.10 7.51 15.47
N LYS A 139 -11.02 8.18 14.33
CA LYS A 139 -12.20 8.76 13.68
C LYS A 139 -13.01 7.69 12.96
N ILE A 140 -12.35 6.80 12.21
CA ILE A 140 -13.00 5.66 11.54
C ILE A 140 -13.80 4.84 12.54
N LYS A 141 -13.21 4.47 13.69
CA LYS A 141 -13.90 3.69 14.75
C LYS A 141 -15.19 4.36 15.26
N LYS A 142 -15.32 5.69 15.19
CA LYS A 142 -16.51 6.46 15.60
C LYS A 142 -17.53 6.71 14.49
N MET A 143 -17.20 6.35 13.25
CA MET A 143 -18.10 6.49 12.10
C MET A 143 -18.94 5.22 11.95
N ASP A 144 -20.19 5.39 11.55
CA ASP A 144 -21.10 4.28 11.23
C ASP A 144 -21.16 3.99 9.72
N GLN A 145 -20.88 4.98 8.88
CA GLN A 145 -21.02 4.88 7.43
C GLN A 145 -20.04 5.81 6.68
N GLY A 146 -20.01 5.64 5.36
CA GLY A 146 -19.22 6.47 4.45
C GLY A 146 -17.91 5.83 4.00
N LYS A 147 -17.33 6.40 2.96
CA LYS A 147 -16.02 6.01 2.43
C LYS A 147 -14.93 6.40 3.41
N VAL A 148 -14.02 5.47 3.71
CA VAL A 148 -12.95 5.70 4.70
C VAL A 148 -11.57 5.40 4.16
N ILE A 149 -11.45 4.59 3.10
CA ILE A 149 -10.18 4.31 2.42
C ILE A 149 -10.40 4.37 0.92
N VAL A 150 -9.53 5.08 0.22
CA VAL A 150 -9.50 5.13 -1.25
C VAL A 150 -8.62 3.98 -1.76
N ASN A 151 -9.14 3.17 -2.67
CA ASN A 151 -8.40 2.05 -3.25
C ASN A 151 -7.34 2.57 -4.23
N ILE A 152 -6.12 2.06 -4.11
CA ILE A 152 -4.97 2.49 -4.90
C ILE A 152 -4.42 1.36 -5.76
N HIS A 153 -4.30 0.20 -5.15
CA HIS A 153 -3.70 -0.96 -5.78
C HIS A 153 -4.36 -2.22 -5.24
N TYR A 154 -4.78 -3.15 -6.08
CA TYR A 154 -5.43 -4.38 -5.65
C TYR A 154 -4.98 -5.60 -6.46
N VAL A 155 -5.27 -6.79 -5.93
CA VAL A 155 -4.93 -8.05 -6.62
C VAL A 155 -5.54 -8.07 -8.02
N GLY A 156 -4.70 -8.29 -9.04
CA GLY A 156 -5.14 -8.41 -10.42
C GLY A 156 -5.28 -7.09 -11.18
N ASP A 157 -5.00 -5.95 -10.56
CA ASP A 157 -4.99 -4.67 -11.26
C ASP A 157 -3.77 -4.52 -12.21
N LYS A 158 -3.68 -3.36 -12.89
CA LYS A 158 -2.58 -3.08 -13.82
C LYS A 158 -1.21 -3.06 -13.15
N MET A 159 -1.12 -2.65 -11.89
CA MET A 159 0.14 -2.58 -11.15
C MET A 159 0.58 -3.97 -10.66
N TRP A 160 -0.39 -4.82 -10.30
CA TRP A 160 -0.18 -6.21 -9.92
C TRP A 160 0.41 -7.01 -11.09
N ASN A 161 -0.13 -6.80 -12.28
CA ASN A 161 0.30 -7.44 -13.51
C ASN A 161 1.40 -6.66 -14.26
N LEU A 162 2.00 -5.65 -13.60
CA LEU A 162 3.01 -4.82 -14.23
C LEU A 162 4.29 -5.63 -14.44
N GLU A 163 4.59 -5.89 -15.70
CA GLU A 163 5.86 -6.45 -16.17
C GLU A 163 6.56 -5.38 -17.02
N ILE A 164 7.80 -5.04 -16.64
CA ILE A 164 8.57 -3.92 -17.20
C ILE A 164 10.01 -4.34 -17.48
#